data_AF-A0A6V7VGK9-F1
#
_entry.id   AF-A0A6V7VGK9-F1
#
_cell.length_a   1.000
_cell.length_b   1.000
_cell.length_c   1.000
_cell.angle_alpha   90.00
_cell.angle_beta   90.00
_cell.angle_gamma   90.00
#
_symmetry.space_group_name_H-M   'P 1'
#
loop_
_entity.id
_entity.type
_entity.pdbx_description
1 polymer ?
#
loop_
_entity_poly.entity_id
_entity_poly.type
_entity_poly.pdbx_seq_one_letter_code
_entity_poly.pdbx_strand_id
1 'polypeptide(L)'
;MIIIRCWLEQLFNCAFDRVYFFKNLFNPQLINILFDNNKTIPLKFNIQKPALSTDNKIFKNVLNFCLNHLSVSEFIDIDFRSVNITEEHTNILFNILINEGNKFPKIYLMGFRLTTLYNYIEEVNYCKAHSYLIPKSVQ
;
A
#
# COMPACT_ATOMS: atom_id res chain seq x y z
N MET A 1 -22.94 14.49 -12.92
CA MET A 1 -21.72 14.10 -12.16
C MET A 1 -20.45 14.87 -12.59
N ILE A 2 -20.56 16.01 -13.30
CA ILE A 2 -19.40 16.80 -13.78
C ILE A 2 -18.85 17.72 -12.69
N ILE A 3 -19.72 18.32 -11.87
CA ILE A 3 -19.33 19.23 -10.79
C ILE A 3 -18.45 18.52 -9.76
N ILE A 4 -18.88 17.37 -9.25
CA ILE A 4 -18.11 16.56 -8.28
C ILE A 4 -16.73 16.21 -8.85
N ARG A 5 -16.66 15.81 -10.13
CA ARG A 5 -15.40 15.52 -10.81
C ARG A 5 -14.49 16.74 -10.87
N CYS A 6 -15.02 17.92 -11.19
CA CYS A 6 -14.24 19.16 -11.27
C CYS A 6 -13.65 19.55 -9.90
N TRP A 7 -14.44 19.44 -8.83
CA TRP A 7 -13.94 19.65 -7.45
C TRP A 7 -12.87 18.64 -7.05
N LEU A 8 -13.04 17.38 -7.43
CA LEU A 8 -12.06 16.33 -7.16
C LEU A 8 -10.76 16.55 -7.94
N GLU A 9 -10.83 16.93 -9.22
CA GLU A 9 -9.67 17.27 -10.03
C GLU A 9 -8.86 18.43 -9.41
N GLN A 10 -9.53 19.43 -8.86
CA GLN A 10 -8.86 20.49 -8.09
C GLN A 10 -8.18 19.94 -6.83
N LEU A 11 -8.86 19.09 -6.06
CA LEU A 11 -8.30 18.45 -4.87
C LEU A 11 -7.08 17.56 -5.19
N PHE A 12 -7.10 16.83 -6.32
CA PHE A 12 -5.99 15.98 -6.74
C PHE A 12 -4.76 16.77 -7.21
N ASN A 13 -4.95 18.01 -7.65
CA ASN A 13 -3.86 18.94 -7.97
C ASN A 13 -3.30 19.66 -6.72
N CYS A 14 -3.89 19.47 -5.54
CA CYS A 14 -3.34 19.95 -4.29
C CYS A 14 -2.33 18.96 -3.70
N ALA A 15 -1.38 19.50 -2.92
CA ALA A 15 -0.51 18.71 -2.06
C ALA A 15 -0.92 18.93 -0.59
N PHE A 16 -1.13 17.84 0.13
CA PHE A 16 -1.49 17.87 1.55
C PHE A 16 -0.28 17.47 2.40
N ASP A 17 -0.01 18.18 3.49
CA ASP A 17 1.03 17.76 4.43
C ASP A 17 0.64 16.42 5.11
N ARG A 18 -0.55 16.37 5.69
CA ARG A 18 -1.00 15.19 6.44
C ARG A 18 -2.48 14.91 6.24
N VAL A 19 -2.82 13.65 6.03
CA VAL A 19 -4.20 13.19 5.84
C VAL A 19 -4.39 11.87 6.59
N TYR A 20 -5.53 11.75 7.27
CA TYR A 20 -5.93 10.54 7.99
C TYR A 20 -7.07 9.84 7.24
N PHE A 21 -6.80 8.64 6.74
CA PHE A 21 -7.80 7.80 6.09
C PHE A 21 -8.38 6.80 7.10
N PHE A 22 -9.63 7.01 7.44
CA PHE A 22 -10.43 6.10 8.26
C PHE A 22 -11.06 4.97 7.44
N LYS A 23 -11.39 3.88 8.11
CA LYS A 23 -11.91 2.63 7.52
C LYS A 23 -13.06 2.83 6.53
N ASN A 24 -13.95 3.79 6.82
CA ASN A 24 -15.16 4.04 6.03
C ASN A 24 -14.89 4.63 4.63
N LEU A 25 -13.70 5.19 4.40
CA LEU A 25 -13.31 5.77 3.11
C LEU A 25 -13.01 4.70 2.06
N PHE A 26 -12.74 3.47 2.46
CA PHE A 26 -12.34 2.38 1.56
C PHE A 26 -13.50 1.55 1.04
N ASN A 27 -14.64 2.21 0.76
CA ASN A 27 -15.74 1.57 0.04
C ASN A 27 -15.33 1.37 -1.44
N PRO A 28 -15.28 0.13 -1.96
CA PRO A 28 -14.87 -0.14 -3.33
C PRO A 28 -15.72 0.56 -4.38
N GLN A 29 -17.03 0.70 -4.15
CA GLN A 29 -17.91 1.39 -5.08
C GLN A 29 -17.54 2.87 -5.17
N LEU A 30 -17.22 3.49 -4.03
CA LEU A 30 -16.79 4.89 -3.99
C LEU A 30 -15.44 5.04 -4.70
N ILE A 31 -14.47 4.17 -4.43
CA ILE A 31 -13.16 4.20 -5.11
C ILE A 31 -13.36 4.05 -6.63
N ASN A 32 -14.15 3.09 -7.10
CA ASN A 32 -14.37 2.88 -8.53
C ASN A 32 -15.04 4.10 -9.18
N ILE A 33 -16.02 4.73 -8.52
CA ILE A 33 -16.67 5.95 -9.02
C ILE A 33 -15.65 7.09 -9.17
N LEU A 34 -14.72 7.21 -8.23
CA LEU A 34 -13.72 8.27 -8.19
C LEU A 34 -12.55 8.05 -9.15
N PHE A 35 -12.13 6.79 -9.36
CA PHE A 35 -10.86 6.48 -10.02
C PHE A 35 -10.96 5.63 -11.29
N ASP A 36 -11.95 4.74 -11.44
CA ASP A 36 -12.00 3.77 -12.56
C ASP A 36 -12.62 4.32 -13.85
N ASN A 37 -13.25 5.49 -13.81
CA ASN A 37 -13.85 6.12 -15.00
C ASN A 37 -12.85 6.92 -15.88
N ASN A 38 -11.55 6.87 -15.58
CA ASN A 38 -10.56 7.76 -16.19
C ASN A 38 -9.85 7.13 -17.40
N LYS A 39 -10.30 7.49 -18.60
CA LYS A 39 -9.70 7.10 -19.89
C LYS A 39 -8.42 7.89 -20.29
N THR A 40 -7.89 8.78 -19.44
CA THR A 40 -6.79 9.67 -19.89
C THR A 40 -5.79 10.11 -18.83
N ILE A 41 -6.15 10.30 -17.55
CA ILE A 41 -5.21 10.70 -16.49
C ILE A 41 -5.54 9.96 -15.18
N PRO A 42 -4.61 9.18 -14.61
CA PRO A 42 -4.81 8.55 -13.31
C PRO A 42 -4.76 9.60 -12.21
N LEU A 43 -5.90 9.87 -11.57
CA LEU A 43 -6.00 10.77 -10.43
C LEU A 43 -5.31 10.14 -9.20
N LYS A 44 -4.45 10.91 -8.53
CA LYS A 44 -3.76 10.51 -7.31
C LYS A 44 -3.84 11.63 -6.29
N PHE A 45 -3.92 11.28 -5.01
CA PHE A 45 -3.71 12.24 -3.94
C PHE A 45 -2.22 12.44 -3.70
N ASN A 46 -1.76 13.68 -3.77
CA ASN A 46 -0.40 14.06 -3.41
C ASN A 46 -0.36 14.42 -1.93
N ILE A 47 0.27 13.57 -1.11
CA ILE A 47 0.26 13.69 0.35
C ILE A 47 1.67 13.46 0.88
N GLN A 48 2.17 14.31 1.78
CA GLN A 48 3.49 14.08 2.36
C GLN A 48 3.47 12.92 3.35
N LYS A 49 2.49 12.90 4.25
CA LYS A 49 2.41 12.02 5.42
C LYS A 49 1.01 11.39 5.59
N PRO A 50 0.54 10.50 4.70
CA PRO A 50 -0.73 9.81 4.89
C PRO A 50 -0.65 8.81 6.05
N ALA A 51 -1.72 8.77 6.85
CA ALA A 51 -1.94 7.77 7.88
C ALA A 51 -3.23 7.00 7.58
N LEU A 52 -3.15 5.67 7.51
CA LEU A 52 -4.27 4.82 7.11
C LEU A 52 -4.61 3.83 8.21
N SER A 53 -5.88 3.77 8.59
CA SER A 53 -6.41 2.76 9.50
C SER A 53 -7.04 1.63 8.70
N THR A 54 -6.65 0.39 9.01
CA THR A 54 -7.16 -0.80 8.34
C THR A 54 -7.83 -1.78 9.32
N ASP A 55 -8.64 -2.69 8.79
CA ASP A 55 -9.17 -3.87 9.48
C ASP A 55 -9.19 -5.08 8.52
N ASN A 56 -9.55 -6.25 9.05
CA ASN A 56 -9.58 -7.50 8.27
C ASN A 56 -10.44 -7.43 6.99
N LYS A 57 -11.53 -6.66 6.98
CA LYS A 57 -12.46 -6.62 5.85
C LYS A 57 -11.94 -5.73 4.72
N ILE A 58 -11.23 -4.66 5.05
CA ILE A 58 -10.78 -3.66 4.07
C ILE A 58 -9.30 -3.71 3.76
N PHE A 59 -8.52 -4.59 4.40
CA PHE A 59 -7.07 -4.69 4.26
C PHE A 59 -6.58 -4.60 2.81
N LYS A 60 -7.13 -5.45 1.93
CA LYS A 60 -6.77 -5.48 0.51
C LYS A 60 -7.10 -4.17 -0.20
N ASN A 61 -8.24 -3.56 0.14
CA ASN A 61 -8.68 -2.29 -0.46
C ASN A 61 -7.80 -1.12 -0.03
N VAL A 62 -7.42 -1.07 1.26
CA VAL A 62 -6.49 -0.04 1.77
C VAL A 62 -5.17 -0.12 1.03
N LEU A 63 -4.61 -1.32 0.93
CA LEU A 63 -3.33 -1.53 0.25
C LEU A 63 -3.41 -1.19 -1.25
N ASN A 64 -4.45 -1.64 -1.96
CA ASN A 64 -4.65 -1.27 -3.37
C ASN A 64 -4.79 0.25 -3.55
N PHE A 65 -5.52 0.91 -2.65
CA PHE A 65 -5.66 2.36 -2.70
C PHE A 65 -4.32 3.07 -2.54
N CYS A 66 -3.50 2.65 -1.57
CA CYS A 66 -2.17 3.20 -1.38
C CYS A 66 -1.31 3.09 -2.64
N LEU A 67 -1.38 1.98 -3.36
CA LEU A 67 -0.51 1.71 -4.50
C LEU A 67 -0.91 2.44 -5.77
N ASN A 68 -2.21 2.61 -5.97
CA ASN A 68 -2.77 3.07 -7.23
C ASN A 68 -3.19 4.54 -7.18
N HIS A 69 -3.56 5.04 -5.99
CA HIS A 69 -4.22 6.34 -5.84
C HIS A 69 -3.51 7.31 -4.88
N LEU A 70 -2.39 6.91 -4.27
CA LEU A 70 -1.55 7.81 -3.47
C LEU A 70 -0.20 8.09 -4.14
N SER A 71 0.25 9.33 -3.95
CA SER A 71 1.60 9.80 -4.26
C SER A 71 2.17 10.36 -2.95
N VAL A 72 3.23 9.73 -2.44
CA VAL A 72 3.76 10.00 -1.09
C VAL A 72 5.17 10.56 -1.18
N SER A 73 5.40 11.73 -0.58
CA SER A 73 6.70 12.40 -0.66
C SER A 73 7.61 12.20 0.55
N GLU A 74 7.09 11.78 1.71
CA GLU A 74 7.91 11.53 2.90
C GLU A 74 7.72 10.12 3.46
N PHE A 75 6.56 9.81 4.02
CA PHE A 75 6.32 8.50 4.61
C PHE A 75 4.84 8.16 4.67
N ILE A 76 4.54 6.86 4.75
CA ILE A 76 3.19 6.33 4.92
C ILE A 76 3.10 5.57 6.24
N ASP A 77 2.08 5.91 7.05
CA ASP A 77 1.76 5.21 8.29
C ASP A 77 0.57 4.29 8.05
N ILE A 78 0.70 2.99 8.31
CA ILE A 78 -0.39 2.01 8.19
C ILE A 78 -0.63 1.36 9.55
N ASP A 79 -1.85 1.52 10.07
CA ASP A 79 -2.25 1.01 11.38
C ASP A 79 -3.01 -0.31 11.27
N PHE A 80 -2.33 -1.39 11.65
CA PHE A 80 -2.82 -2.76 11.68
C PHE A 80 -3.35 -3.19 13.05
N ARG A 81 -3.49 -2.30 14.04
CA ARG A 81 -3.98 -2.69 15.39
C ARG A 81 -5.35 -3.35 15.39
N SER A 82 -6.16 -3.13 14.35
CA SER A 82 -7.48 -3.77 14.17
C SER A 82 -7.47 -4.96 13.19
N VAL A 83 -6.29 -5.44 12.78
CA VAL A 83 -6.14 -6.54 11.82
C VAL A 83 -5.60 -7.77 12.54
N ASN A 84 -6.27 -8.90 12.34
CA ASN A 84 -5.75 -10.20 12.70
C ASN A 84 -4.82 -10.63 11.56
N ILE A 85 -3.53 -10.32 11.71
CA ILE A 85 -2.52 -10.63 10.70
C ILE A 85 -2.48 -12.14 10.47
N THR A 86 -2.74 -12.55 9.24
CA THR A 86 -2.62 -13.93 8.76
C THR A 86 -1.39 -14.02 7.86
N GLU A 87 -1.02 -15.24 7.49
CA GLU A 87 0.01 -15.49 6.49
C GLU A 87 -0.32 -14.82 5.14
N GLU A 88 -1.58 -14.91 4.70
CA GLU A 88 -2.05 -14.27 3.47
C GLU A 88 -1.86 -12.74 3.52
N HIS A 89 -2.25 -12.08 4.61
CA HIS A 89 -2.05 -10.64 4.79
C HIS A 89 -0.57 -10.26 4.72
N THR A 90 0.28 -11.10 5.32
CA THR A 90 1.73 -10.91 5.34
C THR A 90 2.32 -11.03 3.95
N ASN A 91 1.93 -12.07 3.19
CA ASN A 91 2.38 -12.28 1.81
C ASN A 91 1.98 -11.13 0.88
N ILE A 92 0.75 -10.62 1.00
CA ILE A 92 0.28 -9.46 0.23
C ILE A 92 1.12 -8.23 0.56
N LEU A 93 1.29 -7.93 1.84
CA LEU A 93 2.09 -6.78 2.27
C LEU A 93 3.54 -6.90 1.77
N PHE A 94 4.17 -8.05 1.89
CA PHE A 94 5.53 -8.27 1.39
C PHE A 94 5.65 -8.11 -0.11
N ASN A 95 4.72 -8.70 -0.87
CA ASN A 95 4.72 -8.58 -2.31
C ASN A 95 4.67 -7.11 -2.75
N ILE A 96 3.91 -6.30 -2.02
CA ILE A 96 3.82 -4.86 -2.22
C ILE A 96 5.13 -4.16 -1.83
N LEU A 97 5.67 -4.45 -0.65
CA LEU A 97 6.92 -3.85 -0.18
C LEU A 97 8.12 -4.16 -1.09
N ILE A 98 8.16 -5.37 -1.64
CA ILE A 98 9.27 -5.82 -2.51
C ILE A 98 9.15 -5.24 -3.92
N ASN A 99 7.96 -5.31 -4.52
CA ASN A 99 7.80 -4.95 -5.94
C ASN A 99 7.48 -3.46 -6.14
N GLU A 100 6.77 -2.85 -5.19
CA GLU A 100 6.21 -1.50 -5.30
C GLU A 100 6.69 -0.57 -4.18
N GLY A 101 7.56 -1.07 -3.28
CA GLY A 101 8.03 -0.32 -2.11
C GLY A 101 8.83 0.93 -2.47
N ASN A 102 9.44 0.97 -3.65
CA ASN A 102 10.14 2.15 -4.17
C ASN A 102 9.22 3.36 -4.39
N LYS A 103 7.88 3.18 -4.41
CA LYS A 103 6.89 4.26 -4.48
C LYS A 103 6.80 5.07 -3.20
N PHE A 104 7.22 4.51 -2.06
CA PHE A 104 7.10 5.14 -0.76
C PHE A 104 8.50 5.38 -0.19
N PRO A 105 8.87 6.63 0.15
CA PRO A 105 10.22 6.89 0.65
C PRO A 105 10.47 6.21 2.01
N LYS A 106 9.44 6.13 2.86
CA LYS A 106 9.45 5.40 4.14
C LYS A 106 8.08 4.83 4.45
N ILE A 107 8.05 3.67 5.12
CA ILE A 107 6.82 2.97 5.49
C ILE A 107 6.88 2.62 6.98
N TYR A 108 5.87 3.04 7.73
CA TYR A 108 5.71 2.70 9.14
C TYR A 108 4.47 1.81 9.30
N LEU A 109 4.67 0.65 9.94
CA LEU A 109 3.62 -0.33 10.18
C LEU A 109 3.32 -0.36 11.68
N MET A 110 2.19 0.20 12.11
CA MET A 110 1.78 0.20 13.52
C MET A 110 0.95 -1.04 13.84
N GLY A 111 1.17 -1.65 15.00
CA GLY A 111 0.42 -2.83 15.43
C GLY A 111 0.73 -4.12 14.65
N PHE A 112 1.69 -4.08 13.72
CA PHE A 112 2.14 -5.26 13.00
C PHE A 112 3.15 -6.02 13.86
N ARG A 113 2.86 -7.28 14.20
CA ARG A 113 3.76 -8.10 15.02
C ARG A 113 4.98 -8.52 14.20
N LEU A 114 6.14 -8.01 14.59
CA LEU A 114 7.44 -8.20 13.93
C LEU A 114 7.90 -9.67 13.82
N THR A 115 7.44 -10.57 14.69
CA THR A 115 7.82 -11.99 14.63
C THR A 115 7.48 -12.64 13.30
N THR A 116 6.36 -12.26 12.69
CA THR A 116 5.99 -12.74 11.36
C THR A 116 6.88 -12.12 10.29
N LEU A 117 7.30 -10.86 10.46
CA LEU A 117 8.19 -10.19 9.51
C LEU A 117 9.61 -10.78 9.53
N TYR A 118 10.15 -11.06 10.73
CA TYR A 118 11.49 -11.61 10.92
C TYR A 118 11.62 -13.02 10.35
N ASN A 119 10.65 -13.90 10.62
CA ASN A 119 10.67 -15.27 10.09
C ASN A 119 10.73 -15.28 8.55
N TYR A 120 10.00 -14.38 7.90
CA TYR A 120 10.02 -14.25 6.44
C TYR A 120 11.32 -13.65 5.89
N ILE A 121 11.92 -12.66 6.58
CA ILE A 121 13.22 -12.11 6.18
C ILE A 121 14.30 -13.20 6.29
N GLU A 122 14.27 -14.02 7.33
CA GLU A 122 15.17 -15.16 7.47
C GLU A 122 14.95 -16.19 6.35
N GLU A 123 13.72 -16.56 6.01
CA GLU A 123 13.42 -17.48 4.91
C GLU A 123 13.85 -16.94 3.54
N VAL A 124 13.62 -15.66 3.24
CA VAL A 124 14.03 -15.05 1.97
C VAL A 124 15.56 -14.99 1.86
N ASN A 125 16.26 -14.68 2.95
CA ASN A 125 17.72 -14.70 2.98
C ASN A 125 18.27 -16.13 2.87
N TYR A 126 17.61 -17.11 3.49
CA TYR A 126 17.93 -18.51 3.36
C TYR A 126 17.78 -19.01 1.91
N CYS A 127 16.67 -18.66 1.25
CA CYS A 127 16.43 -18.98 -0.15
C CYS A 127 17.42 -18.29 -1.10
N LYS A 128 17.78 -17.02 -0.84
CA LYS A 128 18.81 -16.32 -1.62
C LYS A 128 20.18 -16.98 -1.47
N ALA A 129 20.59 -17.31 -0.24
CA ALA A 129 21.86 -18.01 0.03
C ALA A 129 21.93 -19.37 -0.70
N HIS A 130 20.81 -20.09 -0.79
CA HIS A 130 20.75 -21.37 -1.51
C HIS A 130 20.65 -21.22 -3.04
N SER A 131 20.09 -20.12 -3.56
CA SER A 131 20.10 -19.84 -5.01
C SER A 131 21.49 -19.53 -5.57
N TYR A 132 22.43 -19.11 -4.73
CA TYR A 132 23.86 -18.98 -5.07
C TYR A 132 24.65 -20.29 -4.94
N LEU A 133 24.04 -21.34 -4.39
CA LEU A 133 24.67 -22.65 -4.17
C LEU A 133 24.23 -23.71 -5.18
N ILE A 134 23.39 -23.38 -6.17
CA ILE A 134 23.21 -24.26 -7.34
C ILE A 134 24.51 -24.17 -8.14
N PRO A 135 25.32 -25.24 -8.21
CA PRO A 135 26.46 -25.26 -9.10
C PRO A 135 25.92 -25.12 -10.52
N LYS A 136 26.48 -24.21 -11.31
CA LYS A 136 26.40 -24.33 -12.78
C LYS A 136 27.10 -25.64 -13.15
N SER A 137 26.37 -26.75 -13.14
CA SER A 137 26.82 -27.99 -13.77
C SER A 137 26.69 -27.82 -15.27
N VAL A 138 27.82 -27.48 -15.88
CA VAL A 138 28.36 -27.97 -17.16
C VAL A 138 27.40 -28.01 -18.38
N GLN A 139 27.70 -27.11 -19.34
CA GLN A 139 27.43 -27.11 -20.79
C GLN A 139 26.00 -27.28 -21.30
#